data_AF-A0A497F3Y9-F1
#
_entry.id   AF-A0A497F3Y9-F1
#
_cell.length_a   1.000
_cell.length_b   1.000
_cell.length_c   1.000
_cell.angle_alpha   90.00
_cell.angle_beta   90.00
_cell.angle_gamma   90.00
#
_symmetry.space_group_name_H-M   'P 1'
#
loop_
_entity.id
_entity.type
_entity.pdbx_description
1 polymer ?
#
loop_
_entity_poly.entity_id
_entity_poly.type
_entity_poly.pdbx_seq_one_letter_code
_entity_poly.pdbx_strand_id
1 'polypeptide(L)'
;MQKTDYRKLWEVRRKLYVDWTIRDILYRLLIRARLEGIYHYVPAVIDKIIEDINHLNEVFTVADMLRAKGFAVFILEPACSEGDLLAIKGVRSLLIEVKTHPPPYKGHTDLQRDYYLVTADELRKHGIQLLYVWFNNKKKIYECTTPENMEVVNDKVIAKKVWSFWDYISGM
;
A
#
# COMPACT_ATOMS: atom_id res chain seq x y z
N MET A 1 -18.04 30.12 7.06
CA MET A 1 -16.76 29.99 6.32
C MET A 1 -15.60 30.28 7.27
N GLN A 2 -14.78 29.29 7.62
CA GLN A 2 -13.51 29.56 8.29
C GLN A 2 -12.61 30.38 7.34
N LYS A 3 -12.06 31.50 7.83
CA LYS A 3 -11.07 32.27 7.07
C LYS A 3 -9.80 31.42 6.96
N THR A 4 -9.38 31.15 5.72
CA THR A 4 -8.13 30.46 5.44
C THR A 4 -6.96 31.28 5.96
N ASP A 5 -6.17 30.71 6.87
CA ASP A 5 -4.96 31.34 7.40
C ASP A 5 -3.82 31.23 6.36
N TYR A 6 -3.64 32.30 5.60
CA TYR A 6 -2.63 32.39 4.54
C TYR A 6 -1.19 32.24 5.06
N ARG A 7 -0.92 32.56 6.33
CA ARG A 7 0.41 32.45 6.92
C ARG A 7 0.79 30.99 7.14
N LYS A 8 -0.11 30.19 7.70
CA LYS A 8 0.04 28.73 7.80
C LYS A 8 0.21 28.08 6.43
N LEU A 9 -0.59 28.50 5.46
CA LEU A 9 -0.52 27.98 4.09
C LEU A 9 0.84 28.26 3.44
N TRP A 10 1.41 29.44 3.69
CA TRP A 10 2.73 29.81 3.19
C TRP A 10 3.86 29.04 3.87
N GLU A 11 3.77 28.80 5.19
CA GLU A 11 4.71 27.96 5.92
C GLU A 11 4.68 26.50 5.46
N VAL A 12 3.48 25.96 5.18
CA VAL A 12 3.31 24.62 4.61
C VAL A 12 3.89 24.55 3.19
N ARG A 13 3.66 25.56 2.34
CA ARG A 13 4.26 25.65 1.00
C ARG A 13 5.78 25.75 1.02
N ARG A 14 6.38 26.38 2.03
CA ARG A 14 7.84 26.43 2.19
C ARG A 14 8.43 25.08 2.59
N LYS A 15 7.67 24.27 3.31
CA LYS A 15 8.07 22.91 3.74
C LYS A 15 7.84 21.87 2.64
N LEU A 16 6.78 22.05 1.85
CA LEU A 16 6.56 21.33 0.60
C LEU A 16 7.47 21.94 -0.47
N TYR A 17 8.74 21.52 -0.52
CA TYR A 17 9.54 21.74 -1.71
C TYR A 17 8.90 20.95 -2.86
N VAL A 18 7.98 21.58 -3.60
CA VAL A 18 7.46 20.99 -4.82
C VAL A 18 8.54 21.16 -5.86
N ASP A 19 9.26 20.07 -6.11
CA ASP A 19 10.24 20.00 -7.17
C ASP A 19 9.61 20.50 -8.49
N TRP A 20 10.32 21.41 -9.18
CA TRP A 20 9.84 21.97 -10.44
C TRP A 20 9.54 20.89 -11.48
N THR A 21 10.22 19.75 -11.40
CA THR A 21 9.98 18.56 -12.23
C THR A 21 8.59 17.98 -11.99
N ILE A 22 8.15 17.86 -10.73
CA ILE A 22 6.81 17.31 -10.40
C ILE A 22 5.72 18.25 -10.93
N ARG A 23 5.92 19.57 -10.76
CA ARG A 23 5.00 20.57 -11.32
C ARG A 23 4.93 20.47 -12.84
N ASP A 24 6.07 20.37 -13.52
CA ASP A 24 6.14 20.27 -14.98
C ASP A 24 5.50 18.97 -15.49
N ILE A 25 5.67 17.85 -14.79
CA ILE A 25 4.99 16.59 -15.10
C ILE A 25 3.48 16.78 -15.04
N LEU A 26 2.96 17.40 -13.97
CA LEU A 26 1.53 17.68 -13.84
C LEU A 26 1.02 18.60 -14.95
N TYR A 27 1.74 19.69 -15.27
CA TYR A 27 1.37 20.58 -16.36
C TYR A 27 1.35 19.88 -17.72
N ARG A 28 2.37 19.08 -18.02
CA ARG A 28 2.44 18.29 -19.28
C ARG A 28 1.30 17.29 -19.35
N LEU A 29 0.98 16.61 -18.25
CA LEU A 29 -0.14 15.67 -18.18
C LEU A 29 -1.48 16.37 -18.41
N LEU A 30 -1.71 17.55 -17.83
CA LEU A 30 -2.92 18.34 -18.02
C LEU A 30 -3.07 18.86 -19.47
N ILE A 31 -1.99 19.36 -20.06
CA ILE A 31 -1.97 19.80 -21.47
C ILE A 31 -2.30 18.62 -22.38
N ARG A 32 -1.67 17.46 -22.16
CA ARG A 32 -1.90 16.25 -22.96
C ARG A 32 -3.33 15.75 -22.80
N ALA A 33 -3.85 15.70 -21.57
CA ALA A 33 -5.24 15.34 -21.31
C ALA A 33 -6.23 16.28 -22.03
N ARG A 34 -5.90 17.57 -22.15
CA ARG A 34 -6.70 18.54 -22.91
C ARG A 34 -6.63 18.31 -24.42
N LEU A 35 -5.46 18.05 -24.97
CA LEU A 35 -5.26 17.79 -26.40
C LEU A 35 -5.93 16.48 -26.84
N GLU A 36 -5.90 15.45 -26.01
CA GLU A 36 -6.52 14.14 -26.25
C GLU A 36 -8.04 14.11 -25.92
N GLY A 37 -8.63 15.23 -25.49
CA GLY A 37 -10.06 15.32 -25.15
C GLY A 37 -10.47 14.65 -23.82
N ILE A 38 -9.52 14.06 -23.09
CA ILE A 38 -9.74 13.33 -21.83
C ILE A 38 -9.62 14.21 -20.57
N TYR A 39 -9.58 15.54 -20.72
CA TYR A 39 -9.41 16.49 -19.59
C TYR A 39 -10.44 16.30 -18.46
N HIS A 40 -11.63 15.79 -18.77
CA HIS A 40 -12.66 15.47 -17.79
C HIS A 40 -12.27 14.32 -16.83
N TYR A 41 -11.22 13.55 -17.15
CA TYR A 41 -10.62 12.55 -16.26
C TYR A 41 -9.50 13.11 -15.36
N VAL A 42 -9.12 14.38 -15.51
CA VAL A 42 -8.13 15.02 -14.62
C VAL A 42 -8.48 14.87 -13.14
N PRO A 43 -9.74 15.05 -12.70
CA PRO A 43 -10.13 14.75 -11.32
C PRO A 43 -9.81 13.31 -10.91
N ALA A 44 -10.06 12.32 -11.77
CA ALA A 44 -9.74 10.93 -11.48
C ALA A 44 -8.23 10.67 -11.34
N VAL A 45 -7.39 11.38 -12.12
CA VAL A 45 -5.92 11.30 -11.96
C VAL A 45 -5.49 11.91 -10.63
N ILE A 46 -6.07 13.05 -10.25
CA ILE A 46 -5.79 13.68 -8.94
C ILE A 46 -6.24 12.76 -7.81
N ASP A 47 -7.43 12.15 -7.93
CA ASP A 47 -7.95 11.19 -6.96
C ASP A 47 -7.01 9.99 -6.82
N LYS A 48 -6.46 9.47 -7.93
CA LYS A 48 -5.49 8.38 -7.89
C LYS A 48 -4.17 8.79 -7.22
N ILE A 49 -3.67 10.00 -7.48
CA ILE A 49 -2.49 10.52 -6.77
C ILE A 49 -2.76 10.63 -5.26
N ILE A 50 -3.95 11.10 -4.86
CA ILE A 50 -4.34 11.17 -3.45
C ILE A 50 -4.43 9.76 -2.84
N GLU A 51 -5.00 8.80 -3.57
CA GLU A 51 -5.05 7.40 -3.16
C GLU A 51 -3.64 6.84 -2.93
N ASP A 52 -2.71 7.07 -3.86
CA ASP A 52 -1.32 6.58 -3.77
C ASP A 52 -0.57 7.25 -2.61
N ILE A 53 -0.80 8.53 -2.35
CA ILE A 53 -0.25 9.22 -1.16
C ILE A 53 -0.77 8.58 0.13
N ASN A 54 -2.05 8.25 0.20
CA ASN A 54 -2.64 7.61 1.38
C ASN A 54 -2.10 6.19 1.56
N HIS A 55 -1.97 5.42 0.48
CA HIS A 55 -1.35 4.09 0.51
C HIS A 55 0.10 4.16 0.99
N LEU A 56 0.90 5.12 0.50
CA LEU A 56 2.27 5.33 0.99
C LEU A 56 2.31 5.64 2.49
N ASN A 57 1.37 6.41 3.03
CA ASN A 57 1.28 6.62 4.48
C ASN A 57 1.03 5.32 5.26
N GLU A 58 0.17 4.43 4.74
CA GLU A 58 -0.04 3.10 5.32
C GLU A 58 1.24 2.25 5.24
N VAL A 59 1.92 2.26 4.10
CA VAL A 59 3.21 1.56 3.89
C VAL A 59 4.26 2.03 4.88
N PHE A 60 4.43 3.35 5.06
CA PHE A 60 5.35 3.90 6.06
C PHE A 60 4.96 3.52 7.49
N THR A 61 3.67 3.51 7.81
CA THR A 61 3.19 3.10 9.13
C THR A 61 3.53 1.64 9.42
N VAL A 62 3.27 0.74 8.46
CA VAL A 62 3.62 -0.68 8.57
C VAL A 62 5.14 -0.88 8.68
N ALA A 63 5.92 -0.13 7.90
CA ALA A 63 7.38 -0.14 7.98
C ALA A 63 7.88 0.26 9.38
N ASP A 64 7.31 1.31 9.98
CA ASP A 64 7.68 1.75 11.32
C ASP A 64 7.30 0.74 12.40
N MET A 65 6.16 0.06 12.26
CA MET A 65 5.78 -1.05 13.15
C MET A 65 6.80 -2.19 13.12
N LEU A 66 7.28 -2.56 11.93
CA LEU A 66 8.32 -3.59 11.74
C LEU A 66 9.67 -3.16 12.33
N ARG A 67 10.09 -1.91 12.06
CA ARG A 67 11.32 -1.34 12.62
C ARG A 67 11.29 -1.31 14.15
N ALA A 68 10.15 -0.94 14.74
CA ALA A 68 9.94 -0.97 16.18
C ALA A 68 10.09 -2.39 16.78
N LYS A 69 10.01 -3.44 15.96
CA LYS A 69 10.20 -4.85 16.34
C LYS A 69 11.57 -5.41 15.94
N GLY A 70 12.47 -4.56 15.48
CA GLY A 70 13.86 -4.90 15.16
C GLY A 70 14.05 -5.52 13.78
N PHE A 71 13.08 -5.36 12.86
CA PHE A 71 13.28 -5.73 11.46
C PHE A 71 14.10 -4.67 10.73
N ALA A 72 15.03 -5.10 9.87
CA ALA A 72 15.55 -4.27 8.80
C ALA A 72 14.48 -4.20 7.69
N VAL A 73 14.06 -3.00 7.29
CA VAL A 73 12.94 -2.79 6.36
C VAL A 73 13.38 -2.02 5.13
N PHE A 74 13.10 -2.59 3.97
CA PHE A 74 13.32 -2.03 2.65
C PHE A 74 11.97 -1.72 2.01
N ILE A 75 11.80 -0.50 1.53
CA ILE A 75 10.61 -0.08 0.78
C ILE A 75 10.87 -0.40 -0.69
N LEU A 76 9.94 -1.09 -1.33
CA LEU A 76 10.07 -1.55 -2.71
C LEU A 76 9.39 -0.55 -3.67
N GLU A 77 9.85 -0.55 -4.92
CA GLU A 77 9.30 0.34 -5.94
C GLU A 77 7.97 -0.19 -6.51
N PRO A 78 6.89 0.61 -6.57
CA PRO A 78 5.56 0.17 -6.97
C PRO A 78 5.47 -0.41 -8.40
N ALA A 79 6.41 -0.09 -9.27
CA ALA A 79 6.34 -0.44 -10.69
C ALA A 79 6.66 -1.91 -10.99
N CYS A 80 7.28 -2.64 -10.06
CA CYS A 80 7.83 -3.97 -10.32
C CYS A 80 7.75 -4.94 -9.13
N SER A 81 7.05 -4.62 -8.04
CA SER A 81 7.14 -5.42 -6.82
C SER A 81 5.88 -6.24 -6.54
N GLU A 82 6.09 -7.50 -6.15
CA GLU A 82 5.07 -8.41 -5.63
C GLU A 82 4.70 -8.12 -4.15
N GLY A 83 5.20 -6.99 -3.63
CA GLY A 83 5.06 -6.52 -2.26
C GLY A 83 5.47 -5.05 -2.14
N ASP A 84 4.95 -4.31 -1.16
CA ASP A 84 5.35 -2.93 -0.86
C ASP A 84 6.64 -2.85 -0.02
N LEU A 85 6.88 -3.85 0.83
CA LEU A 85 8.01 -3.87 1.77
C LEU A 85 8.68 -5.24 1.80
N LEU A 86 10.02 -5.24 1.92
CA LEU A 86 10.78 -6.41 2.36
C LEU A 86 11.30 -6.15 3.78
N ALA A 87 10.99 -7.05 4.72
CA ALA A 87 11.42 -6.95 6.12
C ALA A 87 12.18 -8.20 6.55
N ILE A 88 13.34 -8.01 7.19
CA ILE A 88 14.24 -9.10 7.58
C ILE A 88 14.62 -8.98 9.05
N LYS A 89 14.50 -10.07 9.81
CA LYS A 89 14.94 -10.18 11.20
C LYS A 89 15.51 -11.57 11.46
N GLY A 90 16.82 -11.65 11.65
CA GLY A 90 17.52 -12.94 11.77
C GLY A 90 17.32 -13.80 10.52
N VAL A 91 16.76 -15.00 10.69
CA VAL A 91 16.44 -15.93 9.60
C VAL A 91 15.03 -15.76 9.03
N ARG A 92 14.26 -14.78 9.52
CA ARG A 92 12.91 -14.50 9.07
C ARG A 92 12.94 -13.40 8.01
N SER A 93 12.39 -13.69 6.84
CA SER A 93 12.20 -12.72 5.75
C SER A 93 10.71 -12.64 5.40
N LEU A 94 10.18 -11.42 5.35
CA LEU A 94 8.79 -11.14 5.06
C LEU A 94 8.72 -10.23 3.84
N LEU A 95 8.01 -10.65 2.81
CA LEU A 95 7.53 -9.77 1.76
C LEU A 95 6.12 -9.32 2.16
N ILE A 96 5.87 -8.03 2.21
CA ILE A 96 4.65 -7.47 2.79
C ILE A 96 3.96 -6.60 1.76
N GLU A 97 2.72 -6.94 1.48
CA GLU A 97 1.82 -6.17 0.64
C GLU A 97 0.82 -5.43 1.54
N VAL A 98 0.88 -4.10 1.52
CA VAL A 98 0.01 -3.22 2.32
C VAL A 98 -1.20 -2.82 1.48
N LYS A 99 -2.37 -2.89 2.09
CA LYS A 99 -3.63 -2.70 1.39
C LYS A 99 -4.59 -1.90 2.24
N THR A 100 -5.42 -1.11 1.58
CA THR A 100 -6.37 -0.19 2.22
C THR A 100 -7.62 -0.89 2.79
N HIS A 101 -7.86 -2.16 2.44
CA HIS A 101 -9.08 -2.93 2.76
C HIS A 101 -8.73 -4.40 3.06
N PRO A 102 -9.61 -5.23 3.65
CA PRO A 102 -9.39 -6.68 3.74
C PRO A 102 -9.59 -7.40 2.38
N PRO A 103 -9.14 -8.65 2.23
CA PRO A 103 -9.41 -9.47 1.04
C PRO A 103 -10.92 -9.69 0.77
N PRO A 104 -11.37 -9.74 -0.52
CA PRO A 104 -10.59 -9.32 -1.68
C PRO A 104 -10.57 -7.80 -1.70
N TYR A 105 -9.42 -7.20 -1.98
CA TYR A 105 -9.36 -5.76 -2.21
C TYR A 105 -10.24 -5.41 -3.41
N LYS A 106 -10.75 -4.17 -3.44
CA LYS A 106 -11.84 -3.75 -4.31
C LYS A 106 -11.46 -3.97 -5.79
N GLY A 107 -12.16 -4.88 -6.47
CA GLY A 107 -11.98 -5.17 -7.91
C GLY A 107 -11.23 -6.45 -8.26
N HIS A 108 -10.86 -7.29 -7.29
CA HIS A 108 -10.03 -8.48 -7.56
C HIS A 108 -10.82 -9.78 -7.75
N THR A 109 -10.43 -10.52 -8.79
CA THR A 109 -10.94 -11.83 -9.22
C THR A 109 -10.09 -12.98 -8.68
N ASP A 110 -10.59 -14.21 -8.76
CA ASP A 110 -9.90 -15.46 -8.43
C ASP A 110 -8.48 -15.57 -9.04
N LEU A 111 -8.29 -15.03 -10.26
CA LEU A 111 -7.00 -15.01 -10.96
C LEU A 111 -5.86 -14.36 -10.18
N GLN A 112 -6.14 -13.31 -9.41
CA GLN A 112 -5.09 -12.61 -8.67
C GLN A 112 -4.74 -13.32 -7.37
N ARG A 113 -5.73 -13.98 -6.72
CA ARG A 113 -5.44 -14.91 -5.62
C ARG A 113 -4.48 -16.00 -6.10
N ASP A 114 -4.75 -16.58 -7.27
CA ASP A 114 -3.94 -17.65 -7.83
C ASP A 114 -2.52 -17.15 -8.18
N TYR A 115 -2.39 -15.95 -8.75
CA TYR A 115 -1.09 -15.29 -8.93
C TYR A 115 -0.31 -15.21 -7.61
N TYR A 116 -0.93 -14.70 -6.56
CA TYR A 116 -0.25 -14.56 -5.28
C TYR A 116 0.03 -15.87 -4.56
N LEU A 117 -0.77 -16.93 -4.76
CA LEU A 117 -0.46 -18.26 -4.28
C LEU A 117 0.80 -18.81 -4.96
N VAL A 118 0.91 -18.65 -6.27
CA VAL A 118 2.12 -19.03 -7.03
C VAL A 118 3.34 -18.25 -6.54
N THR A 119 3.21 -16.93 -6.39
CA THR A 119 4.27 -16.08 -5.84
C THR A 119 4.68 -16.50 -4.44
N ALA A 120 3.71 -16.82 -3.56
CA ALA A 120 3.99 -17.25 -2.20
C ALA A 120 4.75 -18.58 -2.16
N ASP A 121 4.39 -19.52 -3.03
CA ASP A 121 5.08 -20.81 -3.14
C ASP A 121 6.51 -20.64 -3.64
N GLU A 122 6.76 -19.72 -4.57
CA GLU A 122 8.13 -19.41 -5.02
C GLU A 122 8.95 -18.75 -3.91
N LEU A 123 8.41 -17.72 -3.25
CA LEU A 123 9.07 -17.02 -2.15
C LEU A 123 9.40 -17.97 -0.99
N ARG A 124 8.53 -18.94 -0.70
CA ARG A 124 8.74 -19.92 0.36
C ARG A 124 9.97 -20.80 0.11
N LYS A 125 10.31 -21.10 -1.15
CA LYS A 125 11.54 -21.84 -1.49
C LYS A 125 12.81 -21.07 -1.05
N HIS A 126 12.71 -19.75 -0.95
CA HIS A 126 13.75 -18.86 -0.47
C HIS A 126 13.61 -18.48 1.02
N GLY A 127 12.68 -19.10 1.75
CA GLY A 127 12.41 -18.77 3.15
C GLY A 127 11.75 -17.41 3.36
N ILE A 128 11.16 -16.83 2.31
CA ILE A 128 10.45 -15.56 2.35
C ILE A 128 8.96 -15.84 2.49
N GLN A 129 8.31 -15.20 3.45
CA GLN A 129 6.88 -15.31 3.66
C GLN A 129 6.14 -14.09 3.12
N LEU A 130 5.15 -14.30 2.25
CA LEU A 130 4.26 -13.24 1.78
C LEU A 130 3.16 -12.98 2.81
N LEU A 131 3.07 -11.73 3.26
CA LEU A 131 2.03 -11.24 4.14
C LEU A 131 1.22 -10.15 3.46
N TYR A 132 -0.08 -10.19 3.71
CA TYR A 132 -0.95 -9.06 3.45
C TYR A 132 -1.24 -8.34 4.73
N VAL A 133 -1.18 -7.01 4.69
CA VAL A 133 -1.43 -6.16 5.84
C VAL A 133 -2.44 -5.09 5.46
N TRP A 134 -3.46 -4.89 6.30
CA TRP A 134 -4.45 -3.82 6.10
C TRP A 134 -4.87 -3.20 7.41
N PHE A 135 -5.34 -1.96 7.35
CA PHE A 135 -5.93 -1.32 8.50
C PHE A 135 -7.40 -1.69 8.67
N ASN A 136 -7.73 -2.36 9.77
CA ASN A 136 -9.12 -2.65 10.12
C ASN A 136 -9.76 -1.41 10.76
N ASN A 137 -10.53 -0.68 9.97
CA ASN A 137 -11.22 0.53 10.41
C ASN A 137 -12.19 0.34 11.58
N LYS A 138 -12.77 -0.87 11.77
CA LYS A 138 -13.68 -1.17 12.88
C LYS A 138 -12.91 -1.41 14.18
N LYS A 139 -11.84 -2.20 14.11
CA LYS A 139 -11.03 -2.57 15.28
C LYS A 139 -9.93 -1.56 15.61
N LYS A 140 -9.64 -0.63 14.69
CA LYS A 140 -8.55 0.35 14.78
C LYS A 140 -7.17 -0.27 14.98
N ILE A 141 -6.93 -1.41 14.33
CA ILE A 141 -5.65 -2.13 14.36
C ILE A 141 -5.24 -2.53 12.94
N TYR A 142 -3.95 -2.72 12.72
CA TYR A 142 -3.46 -3.41 11.54
C TYR A 142 -3.65 -4.91 11.71
N GLU A 143 -4.27 -5.53 10.72
CA GLU A 143 -4.47 -6.96 10.62
C GLU A 143 -3.59 -7.53 9.50
N CYS A 144 -3.27 -8.82 9.58
CA CYS A 144 -2.57 -9.51 8.52
C CYS A 144 -3.10 -10.91 8.25
N THR A 145 -2.81 -11.40 7.05
CA THR A 145 -3.01 -12.80 6.66
C THR A 145 -1.94 -13.22 5.66
N THR A 146 -1.91 -14.51 5.33
CA THR A 146 -1.08 -15.05 4.25
C THR A 146 -1.97 -15.50 3.09
N PRO A 147 -1.45 -15.56 1.86
CA PRO A 147 -2.21 -16.04 0.70
C PRO A 147 -2.91 -17.39 0.90
N GLU A 148 -2.30 -18.33 1.64
CA GLU A 148 -2.85 -19.68 1.85
C GLU A 148 -4.06 -19.69 2.79
N ASN A 149 -4.25 -18.62 3.56
CA ASN A 149 -5.42 -18.44 4.41
C ASN A 149 -6.57 -17.74 3.69
N MET A 150 -6.48 -17.54 2.37
CA MET A 150 -7.54 -16.96 1.57
C MET A 150 -8.37 -18.05 0.86
N GLU A 151 -9.69 -17.91 0.82
CA GLU A 151 -10.57 -18.77 0.04
C GLU A 151 -11.59 -17.98 -0.76
N VAL A 152 -12.13 -18.56 -1.83
CA VAL A 152 -13.21 -17.94 -2.59
C VAL A 152 -14.54 -18.53 -2.10
N VAL A 153 -15.42 -17.66 -1.60
CA VAL A 153 -16.78 -17.99 -1.18
C VAL A 153 -17.73 -17.03 -1.89
N ASN A 154 -18.62 -17.56 -2.72
CA ASN A 154 -19.58 -16.77 -3.52
C ASN A 154 -18.89 -15.66 -4.35
N ASP A 155 -17.86 -16.03 -5.12
CA ASP A 155 -17.05 -15.13 -5.96
C ASP A 155 -16.35 -13.99 -5.18
N LYS A 156 -16.15 -14.19 -3.88
CA LYS A 156 -15.42 -13.26 -3.00
C LYS A 156 -14.30 -13.97 -2.27
N VAL A 157 -13.10 -13.43 -2.35
CA VAL A 157 -11.92 -13.94 -1.64
C VAL A 157 -11.96 -13.54 -0.16
N ILE A 158 -12.28 -14.42 0.78
CA ILE A 158 -12.25 -14.12 2.20
C ILE A 158 -11.00 -14.67 2.88
N ALA A 159 -10.50 -13.98 3.91
CA ALA A 159 -9.42 -14.49 4.76
C ALA A 159 -10.00 -15.37 5.89
N LYS A 160 -9.71 -16.68 5.86
CA LYS A 160 -10.08 -17.65 6.91
C LYS A 160 -9.44 -17.33 8.24
N LYS A 161 -8.18 -16.92 8.19
CA LYS A 161 -7.34 -16.68 9.36
C LYS A 161 -6.76 -15.29 9.27
N VAL A 162 -7.01 -14.51 10.30
CA VAL A 162 -6.57 -13.11 10.40
C VAL A 162 -5.90 -12.94 11.75
N TRP A 163 -4.74 -12.31 11.75
CA TRP A 163 -3.99 -11.97 12.95
C TRP A 163 -3.92 -10.46 13.13
N SER A 164 -3.75 -10.03 14.38
CA SER A 164 -3.20 -8.70 14.66
C SER A 164 -1.79 -8.66 14.10
N PHE A 165 -1.51 -7.70 13.22
CA PHE A 165 -0.19 -7.59 12.59
C PHE A 165 0.90 -7.38 13.63
N TRP A 166 0.63 -6.54 14.64
CA TRP A 166 1.57 -6.26 15.72
C TRP A 166 1.92 -7.50 16.53
N ASP A 167 0.92 -8.32 16.88
CA ASP A 167 1.14 -9.54 17.65
C ASP A 167 1.87 -10.59 16.82
N TYR A 168 1.53 -10.68 15.52
CA TYR A 168 2.17 -11.56 14.56
C TYR A 168 3.68 -11.31 14.48
N ILE A 169 4.09 -10.05 14.25
CA ILE A 169 5.53 -9.70 14.15
C ILE A 169 6.23 -9.67 15.51
N SER A 170 5.49 -9.60 16.61
CA SER A 170 6.06 -9.69 17.97
C SER A 170 6.41 -11.14 18.36
N GLY A 171 5.69 -12.11 17.81
CA GLY A 171 5.97 -13.54 18.00
C GLY A 171 7.10 -14.09 17.13
N MET A 172 7.77 -13.23 16.35
CA MET A 172 8.87 -13.56 15.43
C MET A 172 10.22 -13.07 15.94
#